data_AF-A0A183NLC2-F1
#
_entry.id   AF-A0A183NLC2-F1
#
_cell.length_a   1.000
_cell.length_b   1.000
_cell.length_c   1.000
_cell.angle_alpha   90.00
_cell.angle_beta   90.00
_cell.angle_gamma   90.00
#
_symmetry.space_group_name_H-M   'P 1'
#
loop_
_entity.id
_entity.type
_entity.pdbx_description
1 polymer ?
#
loop_
_entity_poly.entity_id
_entity_poly.type
_entity_poly.pdbx_seq_one_letter_code
_entity_poly.pdbx_strand_id
1 'polypeptide(L)'
;MKNTGTIFANEINPNRAKALLGNCHRMGVTNTVICTENGRKFPNIMSNFDRVLVDAPCSGTGIIAKDPSVKTTKNNDEIRKCVELQKRLLVAAIDSCKVGGYVVYSTCSILVEENENVVNFALRRRKIQRLSVPSTYGTRSTFLSTQAQCRWIFRGENEEISGGY
;
A
#
# COMPACT_ATOMS: atom_id res chain seq x y z
N MET A 1 -1.53 -5.01 17.04
CA MET A 1 -0.42 -5.88 17.52
C MET A 1 -0.30 -5.85 19.06
N LYS A 2 -1.40 -5.75 19.84
CA LYS A 2 -1.36 -5.65 21.32
C LYS A 2 -0.26 -4.70 21.88
N ASN A 3 0.02 -3.58 21.21
CA ASN A 3 1.13 -2.65 21.50
C ASN A 3 2.54 -3.29 21.58
N THR A 4 2.78 -4.39 20.88
CA THR A 4 4.11 -5.02 20.74
C THR A 4 4.72 -4.79 19.37
N GLY A 5 6.04 -4.88 19.27
CA GLY A 5 6.80 -4.53 18.06
C GLY A 5 6.84 -3.03 17.81
N THR A 6 7.19 -2.62 16.59
CA THR A 6 7.28 -1.20 16.20
C THR A 6 6.57 -0.97 14.88
N ILE A 7 5.74 0.07 14.81
CA ILE A 7 5.06 0.50 13.59
C ILE A 7 5.68 1.84 13.16
N PHE A 8 6.10 1.94 11.90
CA PHE A 8 6.47 3.20 11.29
C PHE A 8 5.31 3.70 10.44
N ALA A 9 4.70 4.80 10.84
CA ALA A 9 3.57 5.42 10.16
C ALA A 9 4.02 6.70 9.46
N ASN A 10 4.25 6.60 8.15
CA ASN A 10 4.70 7.72 7.33
C ASN A 10 3.50 8.49 6.73
N GLU A 11 3.44 9.80 6.96
CA GLU A 11 2.46 10.69 6.33
C GLU A 11 3.17 11.94 5.82
N ILE A 12 3.12 12.17 4.51
CA ILE A 12 3.84 13.27 3.85
C ILE A 12 3.26 14.64 4.20
N ASN A 13 1.97 14.72 4.57
CA ASN A 13 1.33 15.96 4.96
C ASN A 13 1.47 16.19 6.48
N PRO A 14 2.20 17.23 6.93
CA PRO A 14 2.46 17.45 8.36
C PRO A 14 1.18 17.71 9.17
N ASN A 15 0.14 18.30 8.56
CA ASN A 15 -1.14 18.52 9.25
C ASN A 15 -1.88 17.20 9.48
N ARG A 16 -1.83 16.29 8.51
CA ARG A 16 -2.39 14.93 8.67
C ARG A 16 -1.57 14.10 9.65
N ALA A 17 -0.25 14.27 9.67
CA ALA A 17 0.63 13.62 10.64
C ALA A 17 0.30 14.04 12.09
N LYS A 18 0.01 15.32 12.33
CA LYS A 18 -0.49 15.80 13.64
C LYS A 18 -1.81 15.16 14.05
N ALA A 19 -2.75 15.04 13.11
CA ALA A 19 -4.02 14.36 13.36
C ALA A 19 -3.82 12.87 13.67
N LEU A 20 -2.91 12.21 12.95
CA LEU A 20 -2.52 10.82 13.21
C LEU A 20 -1.93 10.67 14.62
N LEU A 21 -1.04 11.56 15.04
CA LEU A 21 -0.47 11.57 16.39
C LEU A 21 -1.56 11.70 17.46
N GLY A 22 -2.48 12.64 17.28
CA GLY A 22 -3.63 12.80 18.18
C GLY A 22 -4.51 11.55 18.25
N ASN A 23 -4.72 10.87 17.11
CA ASN A 23 -5.46 9.60 17.07
C ASN A 23 -4.71 8.47 17.79
N CYS A 24 -3.40 8.33 17.58
CA CYS A 24 -2.58 7.35 18.28
C CYS A 24 -2.62 7.55 19.79
N HIS A 25 -2.46 8.78 20.27
CA HIS A 25 -2.56 9.12 21.69
C HIS A 25 -3.96 8.81 22.24
N ARG A 26 -5.02 9.24 21.55
CA ARG A 26 -6.40 9.01 21.98
C ARG A 26 -6.75 7.53 22.06
N MET A 27 -6.18 6.70 21.20
CA MET A 27 -6.40 5.25 21.17
C MET A 27 -5.42 4.45 22.03
N GLY A 28 -4.49 5.11 22.74
CA GLY A 28 -3.50 4.43 23.59
C GLY A 28 -2.49 3.59 22.81
N VAL A 29 -2.20 3.96 21.56
CA VAL A 29 -1.20 3.29 20.73
C VAL A 29 0.18 3.81 21.10
N THR A 30 1.02 2.95 21.68
CA THR A 30 2.34 3.34 22.22
C THR A 30 3.51 2.87 21.36
N ASN A 31 3.26 1.99 20.41
CA ASN A 31 4.31 1.32 19.63
C ASN A 31 4.46 1.86 18.19
N THR A 32 4.03 3.11 17.96
CA THR A 32 4.05 3.74 16.62
C THR A 32 4.98 4.94 16.60
N VAL A 33 5.91 4.95 15.65
CA VAL A 33 6.75 6.09 15.27
C VAL A 33 6.10 6.77 14.08
N ILE A 34 5.79 8.06 14.21
CA ILE A 34 5.21 8.86 13.13
C ILE A 34 6.33 9.63 12.44
N CYS A 35 6.40 9.52 11.11
CA CYS A 35 7.37 10.24 10.29
C CYS A 35 6.70 10.99 9.13
N THR A 36 7.39 12.01 8.63
CA THR A 36 6.91 12.86 7.54
C THR A 36 7.96 12.92 6.45
N GLU A 37 8.02 11.86 5.66
CA GLU A 37 9.02 11.67 4.62
C GLU A 37 8.38 11.32 3.27
N ASN A 38 9.16 11.53 2.19
CA ASN A 38 8.73 11.06 0.89
C ASN A 38 8.82 9.53 0.82
N GLY A 39 7.68 8.84 0.77
CA GLY A 39 7.63 7.37 0.75
C GLY A 39 8.44 6.71 -0.38
N ARG A 40 8.74 7.44 -1.47
CA ARG A 40 9.62 6.94 -2.55
C ARG A 40 11.10 6.85 -2.16
N LYS A 41 11.52 7.59 -1.13
CA LYS A 41 12.90 7.61 -0.63
C LYS A 41 13.09 6.72 0.60
N PHE A 42 12.02 6.08 1.06
CA PHE A 42 12.04 5.27 2.28
C PHE A 42 13.12 4.17 2.29
N PRO A 43 13.42 3.45 1.17
CA PRO A 43 14.50 2.47 1.15
C PRO A 43 15.87 3.01 1.58
N ASN A 44 16.12 4.30 1.35
CA ASN A 44 17.39 4.95 1.70
C ASN A 44 17.41 5.45 3.15
N ILE A 45 16.25 5.55 3.79
CA ILE A 45 16.08 6.02 5.16
C ILE A 45 16.05 4.82 6.10
N MET A 46 15.25 3.81 5.75
CA MET A 46 15.05 2.61 6.56
C MET A 46 14.64 1.44 5.67
N SER A 47 15.23 0.28 5.95
CA SER A 47 14.96 -0.98 5.25
C SER A 47 14.80 -2.13 6.25
N ASN A 48 14.64 -3.35 5.74
CA ASN A 48 14.47 -4.58 6.53
C ASN A 48 13.16 -4.67 7.33
N PHE A 49 12.07 -4.10 6.82
CA PHE A 49 10.75 -4.30 7.43
C PHE A 49 10.26 -5.74 7.25
N ASP A 50 9.70 -6.33 8.31
CA ASP A 50 9.04 -7.63 8.24
C ASP A 50 7.79 -7.60 7.35
N ARG A 51 7.05 -6.48 7.44
CA ARG A 51 5.79 -6.26 6.75
C ARG A 51 5.66 -4.79 6.37
N VAL A 52 5.23 -4.52 5.14
CA VAL A 52 5.00 -3.17 4.63
C VAL A 52 3.57 -3.07 4.11
N LEU A 53 2.85 -2.01 4.47
CA LEU A 53 1.54 -1.67 3.92
C LEU A 53 1.68 -0.40 3.09
N VAL A 54 1.29 -0.47 1.83
CA VAL A 54 1.17 0.66 0.91
C VAL A 54 -0.31 0.92 0.68
N ASP A 55 -0.86 1.85 1.44
CA ASP A 55 -2.15 2.45 1.12
C ASP A 55 -1.91 3.62 0.15
N ALA A 56 -2.08 3.36 -1.14
CA ALA A 56 -1.60 4.26 -2.17
C ALA A 56 -2.63 5.34 -2.52
N PRO A 57 -2.21 6.60 -2.76
CA PRO A 57 -3.12 7.65 -3.20
C PRO A 57 -3.72 7.29 -4.56
N CYS A 58 -5.05 7.19 -4.62
CA CYS A 58 -5.83 6.70 -5.74
C CYS A 58 -6.73 7.78 -6.36
N SER A 59 -7.25 7.49 -7.56
CA SER A 59 -8.34 8.25 -8.17
C SER A 59 -9.61 8.22 -7.31
N GLY A 60 -9.83 7.17 -6.52
CA GLY A 60 -11.01 7.05 -5.67
C GLY A 60 -12.28 6.74 -6.44
N THR A 61 -12.19 6.25 -7.67
CA THR A 61 -13.36 5.83 -8.46
C THR A 61 -14.23 4.78 -7.76
N GLY A 62 -13.67 4.03 -6.80
CA GLY A 62 -14.41 3.08 -5.97
C GLY A 62 -15.25 3.70 -4.84
N ILE A 63 -15.13 5.01 -4.58
CA ILE A 63 -15.90 5.74 -3.57
C ILE A 63 -16.95 6.69 -4.18
N ILE A 64 -17.23 6.61 -5.49
CA ILE A 64 -18.22 7.48 -6.17
C ILE A 64 -19.60 7.43 -5.50
N ALA A 65 -20.00 6.26 -4.97
CA ALA A 65 -21.26 6.10 -4.25
C ALA A 65 -21.33 6.90 -2.93
N LYS A 66 -20.17 7.23 -2.34
CA LYS A 66 -20.04 7.98 -1.09
C LYS A 66 -19.72 9.46 -1.35
N ASP A 67 -18.98 9.76 -2.40
CA ASP A 67 -18.63 11.11 -2.83
C ASP A 67 -18.81 11.26 -4.35
N PRO A 68 -19.96 11.80 -4.79
CA PRO A 68 -20.25 12.01 -6.22
C PRO A 68 -19.29 12.98 -6.90
N SER A 69 -18.61 13.86 -6.16
CA SER A 69 -17.67 14.83 -6.72
C SER A 69 -16.45 14.18 -7.36
N VAL A 70 -16.15 12.93 -6.99
CA VAL A 70 -15.06 12.13 -7.55
C VAL A 70 -15.30 11.84 -9.04
N LYS A 71 -16.55 11.80 -9.50
CA LYS A 71 -16.90 11.57 -10.91
C LYS A 71 -16.47 12.72 -11.82
N THR A 72 -16.45 13.95 -11.32
CA THR A 72 -16.20 15.17 -12.12
C THR A 72 -14.80 15.75 -11.92
N THR A 73 -14.10 15.37 -10.86
CA THR A 73 -12.88 16.07 -10.44
C THR A 73 -11.62 15.60 -11.16
N LYS A 74 -11.54 14.36 -11.65
CA LYS A 74 -10.26 13.77 -12.09
C LYS A 74 -10.13 13.62 -13.60
N ASN A 75 -9.14 14.32 -14.15
CA ASN A 75 -8.75 14.22 -15.56
C ASN A 75 -7.84 12.98 -15.79
N ASN A 76 -7.80 12.45 -17.01
CA ASN A 76 -6.96 11.31 -17.40
C ASN A 76 -5.47 11.52 -17.06
N ASP A 77 -4.99 12.76 -17.13
CA ASP A 77 -3.60 13.09 -16.79
C ASP A 77 -3.30 12.96 -15.30
N GLU A 78 -4.28 13.23 -14.44
CA GLU A 78 -4.13 13.04 -12.99
C GLU A 78 -4.10 11.55 -12.64
N ILE A 79 -4.94 10.75 -13.30
CA ILE A 79 -4.91 9.28 -13.15
C ILE A 79 -3.53 8.75 -13.55
N ARG A 80 -2.97 9.19 -14.68
CA ARG A 80 -1.61 8.79 -15.10
C ARG A 80 -0.55 9.17 -14.06
N LYS A 81 -0.61 10.38 -13.50
CA LYS A 81 0.31 10.82 -12.42
C LYS A 81 0.16 9.96 -11.16
N CYS A 82 -1.08 9.62 -10.78
CA CYS A 82 -1.35 8.71 -9.67
C CYS A 82 -0.76 7.33 -9.91
N VAL A 83 -0.99 6.73 -11.08
CA VAL A 83 -0.45 5.41 -11.46
C VAL A 83 1.08 5.41 -11.39
N GLU A 84 1.75 6.44 -11.90
CA GLU A 84 3.21 6.53 -11.84
C GLU A 84 3.72 6.68 -10.40
N LEU A 85 3.03 7.46 -9.58
CA LEU A 85 3.35 7.58 -8.15
C LEU A 85 3.16 6.23 -7.43
N GLN A 86 2.05 5.53 -7.68
CA GLN A 86 1.74 4.22 -7.10
C GLN A 86 2.80 3.18 -7.46
N LYS A 87 3.22 3.12 -8.73
CA LYS A 87 4.34 2.26 -9.19
C LYS A 87 5.61 2.50 -8.40
N ARG A 88 5.99 3.78 -8.23
CA ARG A 88 7.21 4.15 -7.50
C ARG A 88 7.11 3.83 -6.01
N LEU A 89 5.95 4.05 -5.39
CA LEU A 89 5.70 3.71 -3.99
C LEU A 89 5.74 2.20 -3.75
N LEU A 90 5.13 1.40 -4.64
CA LEU A 90 5.14 -0.06 -4.52
C LEU A 90 6.57 -0.62 -4.66
N VAL A 91 7.35 -0.13 -5.62
CA VAL A 91 8.76 -0.53 -5.77
C VAL A 91 9.57 -0.16 -4.53
N ALA A 92 9.41 1.07 -4.02
CA ALA A 92 10.09 1.49 -2.79
C ALA A 92 9.68 0.63 -1.58
N ALA A 93 8.41 0.25 -1.46
CA ALA A 93 7.95 -0.63 -0.40
C ALA A 93 8.55 -2.03 -0.47
N ILE A 94 8.68 -2.59 -1.68
CA ILE A 94 9.36 -3.86 -1.91
C ILE A 94 10.83 -3.75 -1.52
N ASP A 95 11.52 -2.70 -1.94
CA ASP A 95 12.94 -2.49 -1.65
C ASP A 95 13.21 -2.20 -0.15
N SER A 96 12.22 -1.71 0.59
CA SER A 96 12.32 -1.50 2.04
C SER A 96 11.98 -2.77 2.84
N CYS A 97 11.33 -3.75 2.21
CA CYS A 97 10.91 -4.99 2.85
C CYS A 97 12.07 -5.99 2.86
N LYS A 98 12.23 -6.75 3.95
CA LYS A 98 13.22 -7.83 3.99
C LYS A 98 12.84 -8.97 3.04
N VAL A 99 13.83 -9.75 2.59
CA VAL A 99 13.57 -10.98 1.83
C VAL A 99 12.72 -11.94 2.67
N GLY A 100 11.72 -12.56 2.04
CA GLY A 100 10.71 -13.38 2.73
C GLY A 100 9.68 -12.60 3.54
N GLY A 101 9.80 -11.27 3.65
CA GLY A 101 8.81 -10.38 4.25
C GLY A 101 7.59 -10.16 3.36
N TYR A 102 6.56 -9.49 3.90
CA TYR A 102 5.27 -9.32 3.23
C TYR A 102 4.99 -7.87 2.87
N VAL A 103 4.68 -7.61 1.60
CA VAL A 103 4.22 -6.28 1.16
C VAL A 103 2.75 -6.37 0.79
N VAL A 104 1.95 -5.45 1.32
CA VAL A 104 0.55 -5.30 0.99
C VAL A 104 0.37 -4.01 0.20
N TYR A 105 -0.16 -4.10 -1.01
CA TYR A 105 -0.58 -2.95 -1.79
C TYR A 105 -2.10 -2.85 -1.77
N SER A 106 -2.63 -1.67 -1.46
CA SER A 106 -4.05 -1.41 -1.53
C SER A 106 -4.38 -0.06 -2.13
N THR A 107 -5.49 -0.01 -2.87
CA THR A 107 -6.08 1.23 -3.36
C THR A 107 -7.59 1.22 -3.12
N CYS A 108 -8.18 2.40 -3.17
CA CYS A 108 -9.61 2.66 -3.14
C CYS A 108 -10.25 2.78 -4.55
N SER A 109 -9.52 2.37 -5.58
CA SER A 109 -9.91 2.51 -6.99
C SER A 109 -10.35 1.16 -7.56
N ILE A 110 -11.27 1.21 -8.52
CA ILE A 110 -11.68 0.04 -9.32
C ILE A 110 -10.98 0.00 -10.68
N LEU A 111 -10.15 0.98 -11.01
CA LEU A 111 -9.48 1.07 -12.31
C LEU A 111 -8.34 0.05 -12.41
N VAL A 112 -8.27 -0.62 -13.56
CA VAL A 112 -7.23 -1.62 -13.87
C VAL A 112 -5.84 -0.98 -13.92
N GLU A 113 -5.78 0.28 -14.35
CA GLU A 113 -4.56 1.07 -14.45
C GLU A 113 -3.89 1.32 -13.11
N GLU A 114 -4.68 1.44 -12.03
CA GLU A 114 -4.20 1.70 -10.66
C GLU A 114 -3.98 0.41 -9.86
N ASN A 115 -4.53 -0.71 -10.32
CA ASN A 115 -4.45 -2.00 -9.66
C ASN A 115 -3.55 -2.96 -10.45
N GLU A 116 -4.12 -3.80 -11.32
CA GLU A 116 -3.41 -4.88 -12.02
C GLU A 116 -2.20 -4.37 -12.80
N ASN A 117 -2.28 -3.19 -13.42
CA ASN A 117 -1.16 -2.62 -14.16
C ASN A 117 0.01 -2.25 -13.24
N VAL A 118 -0.26 -1.65 -12.08
CA VAL A 118 0.77 -1.31 -11.07
C VAL A 118 1.42 -2.58 -10.53
N VAL A 119 0.61 -3.60 -10.24
CA VAL A 119 1.08 -4.90 -9.73
C VAL A 119 1.93 -5.63 -10.77
N ASN A 120 1.47 -5.71 -12.02
CA ASN A 120 2.20 -6.33 -13.13
C ASN A 120 3.50 -5.58 -13.44
N PHE A 121 3.54 -4.27 -13.23
CA PHE A 121 4.78 -3.50 -13.32
C PHE A 121 5.78 -3.91 -12.23
N ALA A 122 5.33 -4.06 -10.98
CA ALA A 122 6.20 -4.46 -9.88
C ALA A 122 6.74 -5.90 -10.06
N LEU A 123 5.87 -6.85 -10.46
CA LEU A 123 6.24 -8.25 -10.72
C LEU A 123 7.31 -8.39 -11.82
N ARG A 124 7.28 -7.54 -12.84
CA ARG A 124 8.30 -7.54 -13.90
C ARG A 124 9.64 -6.93 -13.46
N ARG A 125 9.62 -6.05 -12.46
CA ARG A 125 10.79 -5.26 -12.06
C ARG A 125 11.55 -5.85 -10.86
N ARG A 126 10.91 -6.73 -10.09
CA ARG A 126 11.44 -7.32 -8.86
C ARG A 126 11.08 -8.80 -8.79
N LYS A 127 11.97 -9.61 -8.22
CA LYS A 127 11.72 -11.04 -7.93
C LYS A 127 10.81 -11.15 -6.69
N ILE A 128 9.51 -11.08 -6.93
CA ILE A 128 8.48 -11.15 -5.89
C ILE A 128 7.38 -12.11 -6.31
N GLN A 129 6.92 -12.90 -5.35
CA GLN A 129 5.80 -13.81 -5.55
C GLN A 129 4.50 -13.13 -5.11
N ARG A 130 3.50 -13.14 -5.98
CA ARG A 130 2.13 -12.75 -5.61
C ARG A 130 1.48 -13.89 -4.84
N LEU A 131 1.00 -13.59 -3.63
CA LEU A 131 0.25 -14.55 -2.82
C LEU A 131 -1.25 -14.42 -3.07
N SER A 132 -1.97 -15.54 -2.96
CA SER A 132 -3.43 -15.53 -2.97
C SER A 132 -3.94 -14.84 -1.71
N VAL A 133 -4.87 -13.91 -1.88
CA VAL A 133 -5.63 -13.34 -0.76
C VAL A 133 -6.85 -14.25 -0.57
N PRO A 134 -7.11 -14.78 0.64
CA PRO A 134 -8.28 -15.62 0.88
C PRO A 134 -9.58 -14.92 0.45
N SER A 135 -10.45 -15.62 -0.27
CA SER A 135 -11.70 -15.07 -0.85
C SER A 135 -12.74 -14.63 0.19
N THR A 136 -12.48 -14.85 1.48
CA THR A 136 -13.36 -14.45 2.59
C THR A 136 -13.55 -12.94 2.72
N TYR A 137 -12.76 -12.12 2.01
CA TYR A 137 -12.91 -10.66 1.92
C TYR A 137 -13.55 -10.17 0.60
N GLY A 138 -14.39 -10.97 -0.06
CA GLY A 138 -15.02 -10.53 -1.32
C GLY A 138 -16.22 -11.31 -1.86
N THR A 139 -16.74 -12.33 -1.17
CA THR A 139 -17.92 -13.07 -1.66
C THR A 139 -18.92 -13.35 -0.55
N ARG A 140 -19.67 -12.32 -0.14
CA ARG A 140 -21.07 -12.52 0.23
C ARG A 140 -21.91 -11.37 -0.29
N SER A 141 -22.90 -11.74 -1.09
CA SER A 141 -23.97 -10.93 -1.63
C SER A 141 -24.69 -10.16 -0.53
N THR A 142 -24.20 -9.00 -0.16
CA THR A 142 -24.99 -7.95 0.50
C THR A 142 -24.28 -6.63 0.26
N PHE A 143 -24.97 -5.71 -0.41
CA PHE A 143 -24.63 -4.30 -0.40
C PHE A 143 -24.28 -3.84 1.02
N LEU A 144 -23.27 -2.95 1.15
CA LEU A 144 -22.82 -2.19 2.35
C LEU A 144 -21.54 -2.67 3.06
N SER A 145 -20.38 -2.33 2.51
CA SER A 145 -19.59 -1.24 3.12
C SER A 145 -18.77 -0.53 2.03
N THR A 146 -18.70 0.79 2.12
CA THR A 146 -18.48 1.77 1.04
C THR A 146 -17.01 1.98 0.65
N GLN A 147 -16.23 0.91 0.47
CA GLN A 147 -14.86 1.00 -0.08
C GLN A 147 -14.57 -0.22 -0.95
N ALA A 148 -14.56 -0.05 -2.28
CA ALA A 148 -13.90 -1.00 -3.16
C ALA A 148 -12.38 -0.89 -2.89
N GLN A 149 -11.89 -1.72 -1.97
CA GLN A 149 -10.46 -1.79 -1.66
C GLN A 149 -9.85 -3.01 -2.33
N CYS A 150 -9.17 -2.81 -3.46
CA CYS A 150 -8.37 -3.87 -4.06
C CYS A 150 -7.11 -4.07 -3.20
N ARG A 151 -6.80 -5.32 -2.83
CA ARG A 151 -5.65 -5.65 -1.98
C ARG A 151 -4.81 -6.75 -2.59
N TRP A 152 -3.50 -6.53 -2.64
CA TRP A 152 -2.51 -7.46 -3.18
C TRP A 152 -1.43 -7.73 -2.14
N ILE A 153 -1.01 -8.98 -2.02
CA ILE A 153 0.02 -9.40 -1.07
C ILE A 153 1.19 -9.99 -1.85
N PHE A 154 2.40 -9.54 -1.52
CA PHE A 154 3.65 -9.99 -2.11
C PHE A 154 4.58 -10.55 -1.04
N ARG A 155 5.41 -11.51 -1.45
CA ARG A 155 6.53 -12.02 -0.66
C ARG A 155 7.81 -11.96 -1.49
N GLY A 156 8.90 -11.48 -0.89
CA GLY A 156 10.22 -11.53 -1.52
C GLY A 156 10.72 -12.97 -1.63
N GLU A 157 11.19 -13.38 -2.81
CA GLU A 157 11.80 -14.69 -3.02
C GLU A 157 13.26 -14.68 -2.55
N ASN A 158 13.74 -15.80 -1.98
CA ASN A 158 15.16 -16.00 -1.72
C ASN A 158 15.87 -16.31 -3.04
N GLU A 159 17.12 -15.87 -3.18
CA GLU A 159 18.05 -16.53 -4.11
C GLU A 159 18.39 -17.91 -3.54
N GLU A 160 17.52 -18.89 -3.78
CA GLU A 160 17.92 -20.30 -3.86
C GLU A 160 17.78 -20.73 -5.30
N ILE A 161 18.83 -20.50 -6.09
CA ILE A 161 19.16 -21.37 -7.23
C ILE A 161 20.46 -22.05 -6.83
N SER A 162 20.30 -23.23 -6.23
CA SER A 162 21.18 -24.41 -6.30
C SER A 162 22.70 -24.19 -6.40
N GLY A 163 23.43 -24.72 -5.42
CA GLY A 163 24.76 -25.30 -5.65
C GLY A 163 24.76 -26.22 -6.86
N GLY A 164 25.85 -26.33 -7.60
CA GLY A 164 26.94 -27.20 -7.18
C GLY A 164 26.72 -28.59 -7.78
N TYR A 165 27.59 -28.93 -8.75
CA TYR A 165 27.69 -30.11 -9.61
C TYR A 165 26.88 -30.10 -10.91
#